data_AF-A0A2J6R625-F1
#
_entry.id   AF-A0A2J6R625-F1
#
_cell.length_a   1.000
_cell.length_b   1.000
_cell.length_c   1.000
_cell.angle_alpha   90.00
_cell.angle_beta   90.00
_cell.angle_gamma   90.00
#
_symmetry.space_group_name_H-M   'P 1'
#
loop_
_entity.id
_entity.type
_entity.pdbx_description
1 polymer ?
#
loop_
_entity_poly.entity_id
_entity_poly.type
_entity_poly.pdbx_seq_one_letter_code
_entity_poly.pdbx_strand_id
1 'polypeptide(L)'
;MENQQSSVPALAAAAAPSSRPGPPAKIFIHIYDVNHDAFFLEPDENLTVDERKKQSRRMAEEVQLTQMLTSAQLEAAGLFEPKAGTLLWHKTPSGGNPAWLEVTAEMLQSIDCLEPLLRCREKLLHKDFLPAINNICRKARADYFKHKGTTFEWGLTIQPNKKPASVQMSSITRESALEDSTTDAKQIFCDLLETCAKAASAFIPEFDGKGRDKRRLAKGSLLPSSWNNTYFTSMQINFANVYAGLGSLKKFGLLHPDIHDDVTMLTALIVLSHNPPNYCNGRFNVTSLGISAPLRLCSIYYVSARNFHCGTGHGESSVPEDSPLKFDYMPPGIIPELLPAEDYPYKRLTIPVYADWRLMEPKFKWLNKELYTKSGAVIFQDEHEHYKWMVIHYIAHEPEILGRILYTATHSTLTYAAANDLTAEGSGPEQMCQAAITCKVNESEDPYVPQPRNGNPDHYVRLFAYKDPATGATVYPSRELAVDALEAVYSPNTEFQNLTKEFEAVYCGSKNAGEVQWEPLGARQAGRDKAMDTIPSNPEYQAGDSAVGLEQLSAAGSLAFAAYKVKAAAKGIIDDAVVRLSQDPFELDEEAKESRKKAERRAKVAASKAARAARP
;
A
#
# COMPACT_ATOMS: atom_id res chain seq x y z
N MET A 1 -54.15 -72.51 11.54
CA MET A 1 -53.32 -72.86 12.71
C MET A 1 -51.88 -72.75 12.24
N GLU A 2 -51.34 -71.54 12.19
CA GLU A 2 -50.73 -70.78 13.30
C GLU A 2 -49.38 -71.34 13.73
N ASN A 3 -48.34 -70.54 13.46
CA ASN A 3 -47.23 -70.15 14.35
C ASN A 3 -46.00 -69.78 13.48
N GLN A 4 -45.20 -68.77 13.77
CA GLN A 4 -45.29 -67.65 14.70
C GLN A 4 -44.21 -66.66 14.22
N GLN A 5 -44.49 -65.36 14.36
CA GLN A 5 -43.58 -64.27 14.05
C GLN A 5 -42.37 -64.27 14.99
N SER A 6 -41.18 -63.99 14.46
CA SER A 6 -40.04 -63.46 15.23
C SER A 6 -39.40 -62.35 14.41
N SER A 7 -39.61 -61.12 14.88
CA SER A 7 -39.12 -59.87 14.31
C SER A 7 -37.66 -59.63 14.72
N VAL A 8 -36.77 -59.55 13.73
CA VAL A 8 -35.42 -58.98 13.89
C VAL A 8 -35.51 -57.47 13.63
N PRO A 9 -35.00 -56.60 14.53
CA PRO A 9 -35.05 -55.16 14.30
C PRO A 9 -34.09 -54.76 13.18
N ALA A 10 -34.59 -53.99 12.22
CA ALA A 10 -33.80 -53.30 11.22
C ALA A 10 -32.91 -52.27 11.93
N LEU A 11 -31.60 -52.54 11.96
CA LEU A 11 -30.59 -51.54 12.28
C LEU A 11 -30.58 -50.51 11.15
N ALA A 12 -31.14 -49.35 11.45
CA ALA A 12 -31.02 -48.17 10.62
C ALA A 12 -29.54 -47.91 10.33
N ALA A 13 -29.17 -47.93 9.05
CA ALA A 13 -27.89 -47.41 8.60
C ALA A 13 -27.84 -45.92 8.95
N ALA A 14 -27.15 -45.58 10.03
CA ALA A 14 -26.78 -44.22 10.34
C ALA A 14 -25.92 -43.71 9.18
N ALA A 15 -26.48 -42.81 8.38
CA ALA A 15 -25.72 -42.04 7.41
C ALA A 15 -24.60 -41.33 8.17
N ALA A 16 -23.36 -41.77 7.94
CA ALA A 16 -22.19 -41.06 8.43
C ALA A 16 -22.23 -39.64 7.84
N PRO A 17 -22.08 -38.57 8.64
CA PRO A 17 -21.92 -37.24 8.11
C PRO A 17 -20.56 -37.15 7.41
N SER A 18 -20.56 -37.39 6.09
CA SER A 18 -19.43 -37.08 5.23
C SER A 18 -19.45 -35.59 4.92
N SER A 19 -18.87 -34.78 5.80
CA SER A 19 -18.47 -33.42 5.45
C SER A 19 -17.07 -33.16 5.97
N ARG A 20 -16.08 -33.71 5.25
CA ARG A 20 -14.75 -33.10 5.25
C ARG A 20 -14.96 -31.64 4.84
N PRO A 21 -14.55 -30.65 5.64
CA PRO A 21 -14.58 -29.27 5.16
C PRO A 21 -13.68 -29.21 3.93
N GLY A 22 -14.28 -28.87 2.79
CA GLY A 22 -13.54 -28.66 1.54
C GLY A 22 -12.45 -27.60 1.71
N PRO A 23 -11.60 -27.39 0.67
CA PRO A 23 -10.70 -26.24 0.65
C PRO A 23 -11.48 -24.94 0.98
N PRO A 24 -10.81 -23.90 1.53
CA PRO A 24 -11.48 -22.63 1.74
C PRO A 24 -12.14 -22.19 0.43
N ALA A 25 -13.35 -21.64 0.49
CA ALA A 25 -13.96 -21.02 -0.67
C ALA A 25 -12.98 -19.97 -1.21
N LYS A 26 -12.67 -20.03 -2.52
CA LYS A 26 -11.79 -19.05 -3.15
C LYS A 26 -12.58 -17.75 -3.30
N ILE A 27 -11.98 -16.62 -2.93
CA ILE A 27 -12.61 -15.31 -3.08
C ILE A 27 -12.81 -14.98 -4.56
N PHE A 28 -11.83 -15.35 -5.38
CA PHE A 28 -11.85 -15.20 -6.82
C PHE A 28 -11.64 -16.54 -7.52
N ILE A 29 -12.35 -16.73 -8.62
CA ILE A 29 -12.17 -17.83 -9.57
C ILE A 29 -11.21 -17.33 -10.65
N HIS A 30 -10.20 -18.15 -10.98
CA HIS A 30 -9.25 -17.81 -12.05
C HIS A 30 -9.74 -18.38 -13.36
N ILE A 31 -9.97 -17.51 -14.32
CA ILE A 31 -10.47 -17.87 -15.64
C ILE A 31 -9.43 -17.41 -16.64
N TYR A 32 -8.87 -18.38 -17.38
CA TYR A 32 -8.04 -18.07 -18.53
C TYR A 32 -8.96 -17.75 -19.71
N ASP A 33 -8.85 -16.54 -20.24
CA ASP A 33 -9.56 -16.13 -21.44
C ASP A 33 -8.62 -16.26 -22.64
N VAL A 34 -8.94 -17.23 -23.49
CA VAL A 34 -8.18 -17.55 -24.70
C VAL A 34 -8.18 -16.37 -25.69
N ASN A 35 -9.23 -15.54 -25.70
CA ASN A 35 -9.33 -14.44 -26.66
C ASN A 35 -8.39 -13.28 -26.32
N HIS A 36 -8.07 -13.13 -25.03
CA HIS A 36 -7.20 -12.06 -24.53
C HIS A 36 -5.82 -12.59 -24.12
N ASP A 37 -5.59 -13.91 -24.23
CA ASP A 37 -4.40 -14.60 -23.71
C ASP A 37 -4.05 -14.16 -22.27
N ALA A 38 -5.08 -14.07 -21.42
CA ALA A 38 -4.98 -13.43 -20.12
C ALA A 38 -5.74 -14.19 -19.03
N PHE A 39 -5.26 -14.07 -17.79
CA PHE A 39 -5.93 -14.61 -16.62
C PHE A 39 -6.78 -13.54 -15.95
N PHE A 40 -8.06 -13.86 -15.76
CA PHE A 40 -9.03 -13.03 -15.08
C PHE A 40 -9.38 -13.60 -13.70
N LEU A 41 -9.55 -12.70 -12.75
CA LEU A 41 -10.02 -12.90 -11.40
C LEU A 41 -11.49 -12.48 -11.35
N GLU A 42 -12.38 -13.48 -11.33
CA GLU A 42 -13.82 -13.26 -11.19
C GLU A 42 -14.24 -13.46 -9.73
N PRO A 43 -14.97 -12.53 -9.10
CA PRO A 43 -15.48 -12.75 -7.76
C PRO A 43 -16.35 -14.02 -7.73
N ASP A 44 -16.15 -14.89 -6.75
CA ASP A 44 -17.03 -16.05 -6.57
C ASP A 44 -18.45 -15.56 -6.26
N GLU A 45 -19.39 -15.83 -7.17
CA GLU A 45 -20.80 -15.45 -7.07
C GLU A 45 -21.50 -16.13 -5.89
N ASN A 46 -20.95 -17.24 -5.39
CA ASN A 46 -21.47 -17.93 -4.21
C ASN A 46 -21.13 -17.22 -2.90
N LEU A 47 -20.27 -16.20 -2.94
CA LEU A 47 -19.90 -15.39 -1.79
C LEU A 47 -20.52 -14.00 -1.90
N THR A 48 -21.07 -13.51 -0.79
CA THR A 48 -21.44 -12.10 -0.66
C THR A 48 -20.19 -11.21 -0.54
N VAL A 49 -20.34 -9.91 -0.78
CA VAL A 49 -19.25 -8.92 -0.61
C VAL A 49 -18.69 -8.96 0.82
N ASP A 50 -19.55 -9.11 1.83
CA ASP A 50 -19.14 -9.15 3.23
C ASP A 50 -18.41 -10.44 3.60
N GLU A 51 -18.82 -11.58 3.01
CA GLU A 51 -18.09 -12.84 3.16
C GLU A 51 -16.70 -12.76 2.52
N ARG A 52 -16.59 -12.18 1.32
CA ARG A 52 -15.29 -11.94 0.68
C ARG A 52 -14.38 -11.06 1.54
N LYS A 53 -14.91 -9.94 2.07
CA LYS A 53 -14.18 -9.05 3.01
C LYS A 53 -13.76 -9.74 4.31
N LYS A 54 -14.55 -10.70 4.79
CA LYS A 54 -14.21 -11.49 5.98
C LYS A 54 -13.11 -12.50 5.68
N GLN A 55 -13.19 -13.17 4.53
CA GLN A 55 -12.20 -14.14 4.09
C GLN A 55 -10.86 -13.48 3.75
N SER A 56 -10.86 -12.27 3.18
CA SER A 56 -9.64 -11.55 2.82
C SER A 56 -8.75 -11.17 4.02
N ARG A 57 -9.23 -11.36 5.26
CA ARG A 57 -8.47 -11.10 6.49
C ARG A 57 -7.84 -12.36 7.09
N ARG A 58 -8.04 -13.51 6.44
CA ARG A 58 -7.52 -14.80 6.87
C ARG A 58 -6.21 -15.09 6.18
N MET A 59 -5.30 -15.72 6.92
CA MET A 59 -4.01 -16.15 6.41
C MET A 59 -3.71 -17.54 6.96
N ALA A 60 -3.23 -18.41 6.08
CA ALA A 60 -2.74 -19.72 6.43
C ALA A 60 -1.42 -19.62 7.22
N GLU A 61 -1.17 -20.51 8.17
CA GLU A 61 0.10 -20.52 8.91
C GLU A 61 1.28 -20.95 8.05
N GLU A 62 1.03 -21.73 6.99
CA GLU A 62 2.05 -22.25 6.06
C GLU A 62 2.87 -21.14 5.39
N VAL A 63 2.29 -19.96 5.16
CA VAL A 63 3.04 -18.82 4.58
C VAL A 63 4.04 -18.20 5.55
N GLN A 64 4.06 -18.61 6.82
CA GLN A 64 5.06 -18.18 7.80
C GLN A 64 6.34 -19.03 7.75
N LEU A 65 6.35 -20.15 7.00
CA LEU A 65 7.54 -20.98 6.87
C LEU A 65 8.66 -20.22 6.15
N THR A 66 9.90 -20.39 6.62
CA THR A 66 11.09 -19.73 6.07
C THR A 66 11.73 -20.57 4.97
N GLN A 67 10.90 -21.01 4.01
CA GLN A 67 11.27 -21.82 2.85
C GLN A 67 10.35 -21.51 1.66
N MET A 68 10.69 -22.02 0.49
CA MET A 68 9.77 -22.09 -0.64
C MET A 68 8.61 -23.03 -0.33
N LEU A 69 7.40 -22.65 -0.76
CA LEU A 69 6.21 -23.49 -0.64
C LEU A 69 5.96 -24.23 -1.94
N THR A 70 5.61 -25.50 -1.82
CA THR A 70 5.15 -26.30 -2.96
C THR A 70 3.76 -25.84 -3.41
N SER A 71 3.42 -26.11 -4.68
CA SER A 71 2.07 -25.84 -5.20
C SER A 71 0.99 -26.54 -4.38
N ALA A 72 1.26 -27.75 -3.87
CA ALA A 72 0.33 -28.50 -3.02
C ALA A 72 0.09 -27.83 -1.66
N GLN A 73 1.13 -27.26 -1.04
CA GLN A 73 1.00 -26.51 0.21
C GLN A 73 0.20 -25.21 0.00
N LEU A 74 0.48 -24.49 -1.09
CA LEU A 74 -0.27 -23.29 -1.47
C LEU A 74 -1.74 -23.63 -1.71
N GLU A 75 -2.03 -24.67 -2.50
CA GLU A 75 -3.41 -25.09 -2.80
C GLU A 75 -4.16 -25.52 -1.53
N ALA A 76 -3.50 -26.25 -0.62
CA ALA A 76 -4.08 -26.64 0.67
C ALA A 76 -4.44 -25.42 1.55
N ALA A 77 -3.64 -24.35 1.44
CA ALA A 77 -3.87 -23.06 2.08
C ALA A 77 -4.91 -22.18 1.35
N GLY A 78 -5.44 -22.63 0.21
CA GLY A 78 -6.35 -21.83 -0.64
C GLY A 78 -5.63 -20.68 -1.37
N LEU A 79 -4.32 -20.81 -1.55
CA LEU A 79 -3.45 -19.83 -2.20
C LEU A 79 -2.90 -20.39 -3.52
N PHE A 80 -2.36 -19.51 -4.34
CA PHE A 80 -1.57 -19.89 -5.51
C PHE A 80 -0.41 -18.92 -5.71
N GLU A 81 0.63 -19.40 -6.39
CA GLU A 81 1.76 -18.58 -6.83
C GLU A 81 1.59 -18.32 -8.33
N PRO A 82 1.27 -17.08 -8.74
CA PRO A 82 1.28 -16.70 -10.15
C PRO A 82 2.68 -16.90 -10.72
N LYS A 83 2.77 -17.37 -11.96
CA LYS A 83 4.04 -17.38 -12.69
C LYS A 83 4.50 -15.93 -12.85
N ALA A 84 5.79 -15.67 -12.60
CA ALA A 84 6.36 -14.35 -12.82
C ALA A 84 6.16 -13.89 -14.27
N GLY A 85 5.90 -12.59 -14.47
CA GLY A 85 5.52 -12.00 -15.75
C GLY A 85 4.08 -12.28 -16.20
N THR A 86 3.30 -13.10 -15.48
CA THR A 86 1.87 -13.29 -15.79
C THR A 86 1.03 -12.20 -15.13
N LEU A 87 0.44 -11.34 -15.96
CA LEU A 87 -0.49 -10.32 -15.53
C LEU A 87 -1.87 -10.94 -15.22
N LEU A 88 -2.38 -10.63 -14.03
CA LEU A 88 -3.72 -11.02 -13.60
C LEU A 88 -4.63 -9.81 -13.61
N TRP A 89 -5.84 -9.99 -14.11
CA TRP A 89 -6.84 -8.93 -14.27
C TRP A 89 -8.04 -9.17 -13.37
N HIS A 90 -8.55 -8.16 -12.69
CA HIS A 90 -9.94 -8.18 -12.23
C HIS A 90 -10.85 -8.13 -13.44
N LYS A 91 -11.76 -9.09 -13.59
CA LYS A 91 -12.78 -9.00 -14.65
C LYS A 91 -13.75 -7.89 -14.32
N THR A 92 -13.98 -6.99 -15.28
CA THR A 92 -14.97 -5.92 -15.17
C THR A 92 -15.79 -5.84 -16.46
N PRO A 93 -16.97 -5.20 -16.44
CA PRO A 93 -17.76 -4.98 -17.65
C PRO A 93 -16.99 -4.29 -18.79
N SER A 94 -16.02 -3.42 -18.47
CA SER A 94 -15.12 -2.78 -19.45
C SER A 94 -13.92 -3.64 -19.92
N GLY A 95 -13.93 -4.95 -19.68
CA GLY A 95 -12.87 -5.89 -20.09
C GLY A 95 -12.10 -6.43 -18.88
N GLY A 96 -11.30 -5.58 -18.23
CA GLY A 96 -10.67 -5.90 -16.96
C GLY A 96 -9.69 -4.84 -16.46
N ASN A 97 -9.28 -4.91 -15.20
CA ASN A 97 -8.30 -4.00 -14.60
C ASN A 97 -7.11 -4.76 -13.99
N PRO A 98 -5.87 -4.27 -14.09
CA PRO A 98 -4.69 -4.96 -13.55
C PRO A 98 -4.84 -5.19 -12.04
N ALA A 99 -4.66 -6.43 -11.60
CA ALA A 99 -4.78 -6.84 -10.20
C ALA A 99 -3.43 -7.22 -9.60
N TRP A 100 -2.60 -7.91 -10.38
CA TRP A 100 -1.30 -8.42 -9.94
C TRP A 100 -0.33 -8.60 -11.11
N LEU A 101 0.93 -8.23 -10.89
CA LEU A 101 2.05 -8.61 -11.76
C LEU A 101 3.34 -8.69 -10.93
N GLU A 102 4.16 -9.71 -11.17
CA GLU A 102 5.55 -9.74 -10.74
C GLU A 102 6.46 -9.47 -11.95
N VAL A 103 7.29 -8.45 -11.87
CA VAL A 103 8.34 -8.13 -12.84
C VAL A 103 9.68 -8.52 -12.24
N THR A 104 10.38 -9.48 -12.86
CA THR A 104 11.65 -10.02 -12.36
C THR A 104 12.86 -9.17 -12.77
N ALA A 105 14.02 -9.48 -12.22
CA ALA A 105 15.28 -8.82 -12.60
C ALA A 105 15.58 -8.96 -14.11
N GLU A 106 15.30 -10.13 -14.71
CA GLU A 106 15.48 -10.38 -16.15
C GLU A 106 14.57 -9.50 -16.99
N MET A 107 13.32 -9.33 -16.55
CA MET A 107 12.37 -8.45 -17.21
C MET A 107 12.77 -6.98 -17.07
N LEU A 108 13.27 -6.56 -15.89
CA LEU A 108 13.80 -5.21 -15.73
C LEU A 108 15.05 -4.98 -16.58
N GLN A 109 15.89 -5.98 -16.76
CA GLN A 109 17.07 -5.90 -17.62
C GLN A 109 16.68 -5.72 -19.09
N SER A 110 15.60 -6.36 -19.56
CA SER A 110 15.15 -6.25 -20.96
C SER A 110 14.57 -4.87 -21.32
N ILE A 111 14.28 -4.04 -20.31
CA ILE A 111 13.81 -2.65 -20.48
C ILE A 111 14.78 -1.63 -19.88
N ASP A 112 16.05 -1.98 -19.69
CA ASP A 112 17.11 -1.09 -19.16
C ASP A 112 16.81 -0.47 -17.78
N CYS A 113 16.03 -1.16 -16.94
CA CYS A 113 15.66 -0.73 -15.60
C CYS A 113 16.49 -1.38 -14.48
N LEU A 114 17.15 -2.51 -14.74
CA LEU A 114 17.87 -3.23 -13.69
C LEU A 114 19.08 -2.45 -13.17
N GLU A 115 19.88 -1.88 -14.05
CA GLU A 115 21.13 -1.21 -13.71
C GLU A 115 20.90 0.07 -12.86
N PRO A 116 19.95 0.98 -13.20
CA PRO A 116 19.51 2.03 -12.29
C PRO A 116 19.09 1.51 -10.90
N LEU A 117 18.32 0.42 -10.88
CA LEU A 117 17.83 -0.18 -9.65
C LEU A 117 18.97 -0.74 -8.77
N LEU A 118 20.00 -1.32 -9.38
CA LEU A 118 21.20 -1.80 -8.68
C LEU A 118 22.02 -0.67 -8.07
N ARG A 119 22.18 0.46 -8.77
CA ARG A 119 22.83 1.66 -8.21
C ARG A 119 22.05 2.24 -7.03
N CYS A 120 20.72 2.26 -7.11
CA CYS A 120 19.89 2.63 -5.96
C CYS A 120 20.10 1.65 -4.80
N ARG A 121 20.10 0.35 -5.06
CA ARG A 121 20.32 -0.69 -4.05
C ARG A 121 21.65 -0.48 -3.31
N GLU A 122 22.74 -0.27 -4.04
CA GLU A 122 24.06 -0.01 -3.45
C GLU A 122 24.02 1.20 -2.50
N LYS A 123 23.54 2.35 -2.97
CA LYS A 123 23.48 3.59 -2.17
C LYS A 123 22.60 3.45 -0.93
N LEU A 124 21.44 2.79 -1.06
CA LEU A 124 20.48 2.63 0.04
C LEU A 124 20.96 1.66 1.13
N LEU A 125 21.77 0.67 0.76
CA LEU A 125 22.27 -0.35 1.67
C LEU A 125 23.64 -0.04 2.28
N HIS A 126 24.32 1.00 1.79
CA HIS A 126 25.58 1.44 2.37
C HIS A 126 25.42 1.73 3.87
N LYS A 127 26.42 1.35 4.67
CA LYS A 127 26.41 1.43 6.14
C LYS A 127 26.06 2.80 6.70
N ASP A 128 26.36 3.86 5.94
CA ASP A 128 26.15 5.25 6.37
C ASP A 128 24.74 5.78 6.05
N PHE A 129 24.00 5.16 5.13
CA PHE A 129 22.72 5.66 4.66
C PHE A 129 21.63 5.62 5.73
N LEU A 130 21.40 4.46 6.34
CA LEU A 130 20.36 4.31 7.38
C LEU A 130 20.64 5.17 8.62
N PRO A 131 21.89 5.27 9.15
CA PRO A 131 22.23 6.24 10.19
C PRO A 131 21.91 7.69 9.81
N ALA A 132 22.22 8.11 8.58
CA ALA A 132 21.95 9.47 8.11
C ALA A 132 20.44 9.79 8.11
N ILE A 133 19.62 8.93 7.49
CA ILE A 133 18.16 9.11 7.50
C ILE A 133 17.59 9.04 8.93
N ASN A 134 18.12 8.16 9.77
CA ASN A 134 17.71 8.10 11.17
C ASN A 134 17.90 9.43 11.89
N ASN A 135 19.05 10.08 11.67
CA ASN A 135 19.35 11.38 12.25
C ASN A 135 18.36 12.46 11.78
N ILE A 136 18.10 12.53 10.48
CA ILE A 136 17.12 13.45 9.88
C ILE A 136 15.74 13.27 10.54
N CYS A 137 15.26 12.02 10.64
CA CYS A 137 13.94 11.74 11.21
C CYS A 137 13.87 12.06 12.71
N ARG A 138 14.94 11.83 13.50
CA ARG A 138 14.97 12.23 14.93
C ARG A 138 14.93 13.73 15.11
N LYS A 139 15.71 14.48 14.31
CA LYS A 139 15.72 15.95 14.34
C LYS A 139 14.33 16.51 14.02
N ALA A 140 13.69 15.97 13.00
CA ALA A 140 12.35 16.41 12.60
C ALA A 140 11.25 16.02 13.61
N ARG A 141 11.39 14.86 14.27
CA ARG A 141 10.42 14.34 15.22
C ARG A 141 11.09 13.42 16.26
N ALA A 142 11.24 13.90 17.49
CA ALA A 142 11.94 13.16 18.56
C ALA A 142 11.33 11.77 18.86
N ASP A 143 10.02 11.61 18.73
CA ASP A 143 9.30 10.34 18.96
C ASP A 143 9.11 9.49 17.69
N TYR A 144 9.80 9.79 16.58
CA TYR A 144 9.60 9.15 15.28
C TYR A 144 9.62 7.61 15.36
N PHE A 145 10.68 7.05 15.92
CA PHE A 145 10.91 5.60 15.99
C PHE A 145 9.89 4.86 16.85
N LYS A 146 9.24 5.56 17.79
CA LYS A 146 8.15 4.99 18.58
C LYS A 146 6.94 4.67 17.70
N HIS A 147 6.67 5.51 16.69
CA HIS A 147 5.47 5.44 15.87
C HIS A 147 5.68 4.81 14.49
N LYS A 148 6.81 5.14 13.84
CA LYS A 148 7.12 4.71 12.47
C LYS A 148 8.19 3.63 12.42
N GLY A 149 8.97 3.43 13.49
CA GLY A 149 10.06 2.46 13.49
C GLY A 149 11.09 2.81 12.41
N THR A 150 11.45 1.85 11.57
CA THR A 150 12.40 1.98 10.44
C THR A 150 11.69 2.08 9.08
N THR A 151 10.53 2.75 9.10
CA THR A 151 9.70 3.06 7.93
C THR A 151 9.83 4.55 7.63
N PHE A 152 10.26 4.90 6.43
CA PHE A 152 10.61 6.27 6.04
C PHE A 152 9.81 6.74 4.83
N GLU A 153 9.03 7.82 4.97
CA GLU A 153 8.34 8.45 3.84
C GLU A 153 9.32 9.34 3.06
N TRP A 154 9.34 9.21 1.74
CA TRP A 154 10.22 9.98 0.85
C TRP A 154 9.41 10.61 -0.28
N GLY A 155 9.83 11.77 -0.77
CA GLY A 155 9.04 12.62 -1.63
C GLY A 155 8.09 13.48 -0.79
N LEU A 156 6.84 13.05 -0.70
CA LEU A 156 5.75 13.79 -0.08
C LEU A 156 5.23 13.10 1.18
N THR A 157 4.94 13.89 2.21
CA THR A 157 4.29 13.44 3.45
C THR A 157 3.01 14.22 3.67
N ILE A 158 2.04 13.59 4.32
CA ILE A 158 0.76 14.20 4.67
C ILE A 158 0.69 14.22 6.18
N GLN A 159 0.66 15.41 6.79
CA GLN A 159 0.59 15.55 8.25
C GLN A 159 -0.86 15.68 8.71
N PRO A 160 -1.51 14.61 9.21
CA PRO A 160 -2.92 14.66 9.61
C PRO A 160 -3.19 15.58 10.82
N ASN A 161 -2.16 15.91 11.60
CA ASN A 161 -2.30 16.59 12.89
C ASN A 161 -1.79 18.04 12.92
N LYS A 162 -1.25 18.56 11.81
CA LYS A 162 -1.07 20.02 11.66
C LYS A 162 -2.29 20.51 10.90
N LYS A 163 -3.00 21.52 11.40
CA LYS A 163 -4.01 22.23 10.60
C LYS A 163 -3.29 23.37 9.85
N PRO A 164 -3.48 23.51 8.53
CA PRO A 164 -4.11 22.55 7.62
C PRO A 164 -3.31 21.27 7.50
N ALA A 165 -4.01 20.14 7.34
CA ALA A 165 -3.41 18.90 6.89
C ALA A 165 -2.76 19.22 5.54
N SER A 166 -1.44 19.44 5.57
CA SER A 166 -0.69 19.93 4.44
C SER A 166 0.08 18.77 3.87
N VAL A 167 -0.20 18.45 2.61
CA VAL A 167 0.75 17.79 1.73
C VAL A 167 1.97 18.69 1.67
N GLN A 168 3.12 18.13 1.99
CA GLN A 168 4.36 18.86 2.08
C GLN A 168 5.53 17.91 1.81
N MET A 169 6.71 18.45 1.59
CA MET A 169 7.89 17.61 1.39
C MET A 169 8.19 16.80 2.65
N SER A 170 8.64 15.56 2.48
CA SER A 170 9.12 14.77 3.64
C SER A 170 10.34 15.45 4.26
N SER A 171 10.63 15.18 5.54
CA SER A 171 11.85 15.72 6.17
C SER A 171 13.12 15.24 5.45
N ILE A 172 13.11 14.01 4.95
CA ILE A 172 14.23 13.45 4.18
C ILE A 172 14.44 14.26 2.90
N THR A 173 13.36 14.52 2.17
CA THR A 173 13.37 15.35 0.96
C THR A 173 13.90 16.76 1.25
N ARG A 174 13.42 17.41 2.32
CA ARG A 174 13.84 18.78 2.66
C ARG A 174 15.32 18.87 3.03
N GLU A 175 15.79 17.98 3.89
CA GLU A 175 17.21 17.99 4.30
C GLU A 175 18.12 17.65 3.12
N SER A 176 17.70 16.71 2.26
CA SER A 176 18.42 16.39 1.01
C SER A 176 18.50 17.57 0.03
N ALA A 177 17.57 18.51 0.12
CA ALA A 177 17.58 19.73 -0.70
C ALA A 177 18.54 20.80 -0.17
N LEU A 178 18.96 20.69 1.09
CA LEU A 178 19.77 21.71 1.80
C LEU A 178 21.26 21.33 1.85
N GLU A 179 21.58 20.03 1.90
CA GLU A 179 22.95 19.56 1.92
C GLU A 179 23.43 19.31 0.49
N ASP A 180 24.24 20.23 -0.06
CA ASP A 180 24.92 20.13 -1.37
C ASP A 180 25.90 18.93 -1.50
N SER A 181 25.86 17.98 -0.55
CA SER A 181 26.73 16.81 -0.56
C SER A 181 26.18 15.68 0.31
N THR A 182 26.16 14.48 -0.29
CA THR A 182 26.46 13.13 0.26
C THR A 182 25.40 12.07 -0.01
N THR A 183 24.18 12.44 -0.39
CA THR A 183 23.21 11.46 -0.89
C THR A 183 22.68 11.97 -2.21
N ASP A 184 22.83 11.17 -3.26
CA ASP A 184 22.13 11.32 -4.53
C ASP A 184 20.61 11.07 -4.32
N ALA A 185 20.03 11.64 -3.26
CA ALA A 185 18.71 11.39 -2.71
C ALA A 185 17.62 11.72 -3.73
N LYS A 186 17.74 12.88 -4.37
CA LYS A 186 16.87 13.28 -5.48
C LYS A 186 16.95 12.28 -6.64
N GLN A 187 18.18 11.90 -7.03
CA GLN A 187 18.38 10.97 -8.14
C GLN A 187 17.84 9.58 -7.80
N ILE A 188 18.10 9.04 -6.62
CA ILE A 188 17.55 7.77 -6.14
C ILE A 188 16.01 7.80 -6.16
N PHE A 189 15.42 8.88 -5.64
CA PHE A 189 13.98 9.05 -5.63
C PHE A 189 13.39 9.07 -7.06
N CYS A 190 14.01 9.82 -7.98
CA CYS A 190 13.57 9.85 -9.37
C CYS A 190 13.78 8.50 -10.07
N ASP A 191 14.96 7.90 -9.95
CA ASP A 191 15.32 6.62 -10.57
C ASP A 191 14.34 5.51 -10.17
N LEU A 192 13.96 5.43 -8.88
CA LEU A 192 13.01 4.42 -8.40
C LEU A 192 11.59 4.67 -8.92
N LEU A 193 11.12 5.92 -8.94
CA LEU A 193 9.81 6.26 -9.51
C LEU A 193 9.76 5.97 -11.01
N GLU A 194 10.76 6.40 -11.76
CA GLU A 194 10.86 6.17 -13.20
C GLU A 194 10.99 4.68 -13.53
N THR A 195 11.74 3.93 -12.74
CA THR A 195 11.84 2.47 -12.89
C THR A 195 10.47 1.82 -12.74
N CYS A 196 9.71 2.17 -11.70
CA CYS A 196 8.34 1.67 -11.50
C CYS A 196 7.39 2.12 -12.61
N ALA A 197 7.48 3.37 -13.08
CA ALA A 197 6.62 3.86 -14.15
C ALA A 197 6.94 3.17 -15.48
N LYS A 198 8.22 3.10 -15.87
CA LYS A 198 8.67 2.45 -17.11
C LYS A 198 8.32 0.96 -17.13
N ALA A 199 8.48 0.25 -16.02
CA ALA A 199 8.08 -1.15 -15.92
C ALA A 199 6.55 -1.34 -16.00
N ALA A 200 5.76 -0.43 -15.41
CA ALA A 200 4.31 -0.46 -15.55
C ALA A 200 3.89 -0.23 -17.01
N SER A 201 4.43 0.79 -17.69
CA SER A 201 4.12 1.06 -19.10
C SER A 201 4.55 -0.08 -20.02
N ALA A 202 5.67 -0.75 -19.73
CA ALA A 202 6.19 -1.83 -20.57
C ALA A 202 5.40 -3.14 -20.43
N PHE A 203 4.99 -3.50 -19.20
CA PHE A 203 4.39 -4.81 -18.91
C PHE A 203 2.89 -4.76 -18.57
N ILE A 204 2.33 -3.56 -18.47
CA ILE A 204 0.91 -3.30 -18.25
C ILE A 204 0.45 -2.13 -19.17
N PRO A 205 0.70 -2.19 -20.49
CA PRO A 205 0.47 -1.06 -21.38
C PRO A 205 -0.98 -0.58 -21.42
N GLU A 206 -1.96 -1.46 -21.16
CA GLU A 206 -3.39 -1.12 -21.12
C GLU A 206 -3.82 -0.48 -19.80
N PHE A 207 -2.88 -0.26 -18.88
CA PHE A 207 -3.13 0.53 -17.68
C PHE A 207 -3.27 2.03 -18.01
N ASP A 208 -2.52 2.50 -19.00
CA ASP A 208 -2.73 3.81 -19.61
C ASP A 208 -4.09 3.83 -20.33
N GLY A 209 -4.79 4.96 -20.24
CA GLY A 209 -6.17 5.10 -20.73
C GLY A 209 -7.24 4.96 -19.63
N LYS A 210 -8.46 4.57 -20.02
CA LYS A 210 -9.65 4.56 -19.15
C LYS A 210 -9.93 5.90 -18.46
N GLY A 211 -9.61 7.00 -19.15
CA GLY A 211 -9.73 8.35 -18.65
C GLY A 211 -8.75 8.75 -17.54
N ARG A 212 -7.75 7.93 -17.17
CA ARG A 212 -6.78 8.27 -16.10
C ARG A 212 -5.98 9.53 -16.41
N ASP A 213 -5.49 9.69 -17.64
CA ASP A 213 -4.74 10.88 -18.06
C ASP A 213 -5.58 12.14 -18.05
N LYS A 214 -6.81 12.05 -18.59
CA LYS A 214 -7.75 13.16 -18.55
C LYS A 214 -8.06 13.58 -17.11
N ARG A 215 -8.21 12.61 -16.20
CA ARG A 215 -8.38 12.91 -14.77
C ARG A 215 -7.15 13.60 -14.20
N ARG A 216 -5.95 13.07 -14.49
CA ARG A 216 -4.67 13.61 -14.00
C ARG A 216 -4.54 15.10 -14.33
N LEU A 217 -4.83 15.45 -15.57
CA LEU A 217 -4.84 16.83 -16.06
C LEU A 217 -5.97 17.66 -15.43
N ALA A 218 -7.21 17.15 -15.44
CA ALA A 218 -8.37 17.86 -14.89
C ALA A 218 -8.28 18.15 -13.39
N LYS A 219 -7.49 17.36 -12.65
CA LYS A 219 -7.31 17.48 -11.20
C LYS A 219 -6.00 18.15 -10.81
N GLY A 220 -5.09 18.35 -11.76
CA GLY A 220 -3.75 18.85 -11.50
C GLY A 220 -2.98 17.95 -10.54
N SER A 221 -3.02 16.62 -10.78
CA SER A 221 -2.37 15.62 -9.92
C SER A 221 -0.90 15.95 -9.69
N LEU A 222 -0.43 15.75 -8.46
CA LEU A 222 0.96 15.94 -8.06
C LEU A 222 1.71 14.61 -8.19
N LEU A 223 2.38 14.43 -9.33
CA LEU A 223 3.18 13.26 -9.68
C LEU A 223 4.65 13.66 -9.76
N PRO A 224 5.46 13.34 -8.72
CA PRO A 224 6.87 13.70 -8.68
C PRO A 224 7.71 13.00 -9.76
N SER A 225 9.00 13.39 -9.85
CA SER A 225 9.97 12.95 -10.87
C SER A 225 9.74 13.60 -12.24
N SER A 226 9.80 12.84 -13.33
CA SER A 226 9.63 13.31 -14.71
C SER A 226 8.18 13.17 -15.18
N TRP A 227 7.84 13.83 -16.29
CA TRP A 227 6.51 13.73 -16.92
C TRP A 227 6.11 12.30 -17.30
N ASN A 228 7.09 11.40 -17.45
CA ASN A 228 6.87 9.99 -17.76
C ASN A 228 6.25 9.22 -16.58
N ASN A 229 6.32 9.75 -15.36
CA ASN A 229 5.62 9.18 -14.22
C ASN A 229 4.15 9.63 -14.21
N THR A 230 3.29 8.80 -14.79
CA THR A 230 1.83 9.01 -14.82
C THR A 230 1.10 8.31 -13.67
N TYR A 231 1.81 7.53 -12.85
CA TYR A 231 1.19 6.55 -11.95
C TYR A 231 1.39 6.84 -10.46
N PHE A 232 2.58 7.26 -10.05
CA PHE A 232 3.01 7.20 -8.66
C PHE A 232 3.24 8.58 -8.06
N THR A 233 2.85 8.73 -6.80
CA THR A 233 2.83 10.05 -6.13
C THR A 233 3.86 10.15 -5.00
N SER A 234 4.20 9.03 -4.37
CA SER A 234 5.10 9.00 -3.22
C SER A 234 5.66 7.59 -3.04
N MET A 235 6.65 7.47 -2.17
CA MET A 235 7.25 6.19 -1.80
C MET A 235 7.56 6.13 -0.32
N GLN A 236 7.69 4.91 0.18
CA GLN A 236 8.12 4.64 1.54
C GLN A 236 9.26 3.61 1.52
N ILE A 237 10.33 3.88 2.25
CA ILE A 237 11.46 2.96 2.40
C ILE A 237 11.29 2.18 3.70
N ASN A 238 11.29 0.84 3.60
CA ASN A 238 11.19 -0.04 4.76
C ASN A 238 12.49 -0.80 4.96
N PHE A 239 13.21 -0.48 6.04
CA PHE A 239 14.34 -1.28 6.50
C PHE A 239 13.90 -2.23 7.61
N ALA A 240 14.35 -3.48 7.56
CA ALA A 240 14.29 -4.38 8.70
C ALA A 240 15.64 -5.08 8.90
N ASN A 241 16.04 -5.23 10.16
CA ASN A 241 17.22 -6.03 10.48
C ASN A 241 16.87 -7.51 10.29
N VAL A 242 17.68 -8.20 9.48
CA VAL A 242 17.54 -9.61 9.10
C VAL A 242 17.30 -10.51 10.32
N TYR A 243 17.97 -10.23 11.45
CA TYR A 243 17.86 -11.01 12.69
C TYR A 243 16.81 -10.51 13.70
N ALA A 244 16.23 -9.31 13.50
CA ALA A 244 15.23 -8.74 14.41
C ALA A 244 13.78 -8.90 13.90
N GLY A 245 13.60 -9.49 12.71
CA GLY A 245 12.30 -9.65 12.05
C GLY A 245 11.61 -8.32 11.71
N LEU A 246 10.32 -8.39 11.36
CA LEU A 246 9.50 -7.24 10.95
C LEU A 246 8.96 -6.40 12.12
N GLY A 247 9.29 -6.73 13.37
CA GLY A 247 8.85 -5.94 14.54
C GLY A 247 9.33 -4.48 14.50
N SER A 248 10.38 -4.21 13.73
CA SER A 248 10.91 -2.88 13.43
C SER A 248 9.98 -2.04 12.53
N LEU A 249 9.13 -2.66 11.71
CA LEU A 249 8.15 -2.01 10.83
C LEU A 249 6.82 -1.69 11.52
N LYS A 250 6.65 -2.06 12.80
CA LYS A 250 5.43 -1.78 13.60
C LYS A 250 4.16 -2.28 12.88
N LYS A 251 3.15 -1.43 12.72
CA LYS A 251 1.86 -1.76 12.09
C LYS A 251 1.97 -2.08 10.59
N PHE A 252 3.02 -1.61 9.92
CA PHE A 252 3.20 -1.77 8.47
C PHE A 252 3.67 -3.18 8.09
N GLY A 253 4.09 -4.00 9.06
CA GLY A 253 4.38 -5.41 8.84
C GLY A 253 3.17 -6.34 8.98
N LEU A 254 2.00 -5.81 9.38
CA LEU A 254 0.78 -6.61 9.60
C LEU A 254 -0.06 -6.69 8.32
N LEU A 255 -1.09 -7.56 8.29
CA LEU A 255 -2.05 -7.58 7.19
C LEU A 255 -2.83 -6.25 7.15
N HIS A 256 -2.75 -5.55 6.03
CA HIS A 256 -3.44 -4.28 5.85
C HIS A 256 -3.81 -4.05 4.39
N PRO A 257 -4.79 -3.17 4.12
CA PRO A 257 -4.95 -2.53 2.83
C PRO A 257 -4.31 -1.13 2.86
N ASP A 258 -3.86 -0.66 1.71
CA ASP A 258 -3.39 0.72 1.54
C ASP A 258 -4.57 1.67 1.38
N ILE A 259 -5.22 1.99 2.50
CA ILE A 259 -6.49 2.74 2.53
C ILE A 259 -6.41 4.17 1.96
N HIS A 260 -5.20 4.71 1.85
CA HIS A 260 -4.93 6.05 1.32
C HIS A 260 -4.55 6.03 -0.15
N ASP A 261 -4.45 4.85 -0.75
CA ASP A 261 -4.16 4.74 -2.16
C ASP A 261 -5.45 4.89 -2.98
N ASP A 262 -5.28 5.41 -4.18
CA ASP A 262 -6.30 5.53 -5.19
C ASP A 262 -6.69 4.14 -5.70
N VAL A 263 -7.98 3.78 -5.58
CA VAL A 263 -8.49 2.46 -5.99
C VAL A 263 -8.28 2.14 -7.45
N THR A 264 -8.19 3.16 -8.30
CA THR A 264 -8.03 2.99 -9.74
C THR A 264 -6.58 2.81 -10.14
N MET A 265 -5.65 2.90 -9.17
CA MET A 265 -4.22 2.88 -9.37
C MET A 265 -3.56 1.59 -8.83
N LEU A 266 -2.31 1.38 -9.20
CA LEU A 266 -1.45 0.28 -8.73
C LEU A 266 -0.51 0.78 -7.63
N THR A 267 -0.14 -0.13 -6.74
CA THR A 267 0.97 0.02 -5.81
C THR A 267 2.08 -0.92 -6.26
N ALA A 268 3.31 -0.42 -6.34
CA ALA A 268 4.49 -1.17 -6.73
C ALA A 268 5.37 -1.43 -5.50
N LEU A 269 5.71 -2.69 -5.22
CA LEU A 269 6.65 -3.08 -4.17
C LEU A 269 7.98 -3.49 -4.79
N ILE A 270 9.02 -2.69 -4.56
CA ILE A 270 10.38 -3.00 -4.99
C ILE A 270 11.10 -3.79 -3.89
N VAL A 271 11.84 -4.83 -4.26
CA VAL A 271 12.66 -5.64 -3.33
C VAL A 271 14.15 -5.45 -3.61
N LEU A 272 14.87 -4.80 -2.68
CA LEU A 272 16.30 -4.48 -2.81
C LEU A 272 17.13 -5.01 -1.64
N SER A 273 16.70 -6.11 -1.03
CA SER A 273 17.31 -6.60 0.22
C SER A 273 18.75 -7.08 0.03
N HIS A 274 19.55 -6.99 1.11
CA HIS A 274 20.84 -7.65 1.24
C HIS A 274 20.78 -8.65 2.40
N ASN A 275 20.72 -9.94 2.09
CA ASN A 275 20.51 -10.99 3.09
C ASN A 275 21.66 -12.02 3.03
N PRO A 276 21.93 -12.71 4.14
CA PRO A 276 22.94 -13.75 4.15
C PRO A 276 22.48 -14.99 3.34
N PRO A 277 23.42 -15.84 2.86
CA PRO A 277 23.10 -16.96 1.97
C PRO A 277 22.08 -17.98 2.50
N ASN A 278 21.92 -18.10 3.81
CA ASN A 278 20.99 -19.02 4.47
C ASN A 278 19.66 -18.35 4.87
N TYR A 279 19.32 -17.19 4.31
CA TYR A 279 18.14 -16.43 4.69
C TYR A 279 17.06 -16.44 3.61
N CYS A 280 15.83 -16.72 4.02
CA CYS A 280 14.63 -16.58 3.20
C CYS A 280 14.15 -15.12 3.24
N ASN A 281 14.02 -14.48 2.06
CA ASN A 281 13.47 -13.12 1.94
C ASN A 281 12.00 -13.03 2.38
N GLY A 282 11.32 -14.18 2.42
CA GLY A 282 9.91 -14.32 2.71
C GLY A 282 9.04 -14.27 1.46
N ARG A 283 7.75 -14.07 1.70
CA ARG A 283 6.69 -14.05 0.69
C ARG A 283 5.87 -12.77 0.80
N PHE A 284 5.37 -12.30 -0.33
CA PHE A 284 4.34 -11.29 -0.42
C PHE A 284 3.01 -11.96 -0.66
N ASN A 285 2.05 -11.74 0.23
CA ASN A 285 0.75 -12.37 0.18
C ASN A 285 -0.30 -11.31 -0.06
N VAL A 286 -1.17 -11.53 -1.03
CA VAL A 286 -2.36 -10.72 -1.29
C VAL A 286 -3.58 -11.59 -1.02
N THR A 287 -4.02 -11.59 0.23
CA THR A 287 -5.03 -12.53 0.74
C THR A 287 -6.38 -12.35 0.09
N SER A 288 -6.75 -11.11 -0.28
CA SER A 288 -7.98 -10.86 -1.02
C SER A 288 -7.99 -11.55 -2.38
N LEU A 289 -6.82 -11.73 -3.01
CA LEU A 289 -6.69 -12.37 -4.32
C LEU A 289 -6.29 -13.86 -4.22
N GLY A 290 -6.03 -14.37 -3.01
CA GLY A 290 -5.48 -15.71 -2.82
C GLY A 290 -4.06 -15.87 -3.36
N ILE A 291 -3.31 -14.79 -3.53
CA ILE A 291 -1.96 -14.81 -4.12
C ILE A 291 -0.91 -14.90 -3.03
N SER A 292 0.11 -15.74 -3.24
CA SER A 292 1.33 -15.77 -2.44
C SER A 292 2.54 -15.95 -3.34
N ALA A 293 3.42 -14.96 -3.39
CA ALA A 293 4.64 -15.01 -4.21
C ALA A 293 5.89 -14.83 -3.33
N PRO A 294 6.99 -15.54 -3.60
CA PRO A 294 8.28 -15.30 -2.95
C PRO A 294 8.78 -13.88 -3.23
N LEU A 295 9.43 -13.22 -2.27
CA LEU A 295 10.03 -11.89 -2.43
C LEU A 295 11.42 -12.00 -3.09
N ARG A 296 11.45 -12.05 -4.42
CA ARG A 296 12.69 -12.17 -5.21
C ARG A 296 13.49 -10.87 -5.22
N LEU A 297 14.81 -10.98 -5.20
CA LEU A 297 15.71 -9.82 -5.25
C LEU A 297 15.56 -9.08 -6.59
N CYS A 298 15.65 -7.74 -6.56
CA CYS A 298 15.57 -6.89 -7.74
C CYS A 298 14.29 -7.12 -8.56
N SER A 299 13.18 -7.40 -7.88
CA SER A 299 11.86 -7.59 -8.49
C SER A 299 10.89 -6.51 -8.04
N ILE A 300 9.89 -6.23 -8.89
CA ILE A 300 8.80 -5.29 -8.62
C ILE A 300 7.48 -6.06 -8.65
N TYR A 301 6.69 -5.91 -7.59
CA TYR A 301 5.35 -6.48 -7.51
C TYR A 301 4.33 -5.36 -7.65
N TYR A 302 3.52 -5.39 -8.71
CA TYR A 302 2.36 -4.51 -8.86
C TYR A 302 1.15 -5.19 -8.27
N VAL A 303 0.40 -4.46 -7.45
CA VAL A 303 -0.87 -4.91 -6.90
C VAL A 303 -1.89 -3.79 -7.01
N SER A 304 -3.12 -4.13 -7.39
CA SER A 304 -4.24 -3.16 -7.33
C SER A 304 -4.36 -2.62 -5.91
N ALA A 305 -4.43 -1.30 -5.81
CA ALA A 305 -4.56 -0.61 -4.53
C ALA A 305 -5.73 -1.16 -3.70
N ARG A 306 -5.58 -1.09 -2.38
CA ARG A 306 -6.56 -1.52 -1.36
C ARG A 306 -6.86 -3.01 -1.24
N ASN A 307 -6.13 -3.89 -1.93
CA ASN A 307 -6.14 -5.31 -1.60
C ASN A 307 -5.46 -5.56 -0.24
N PHE A 308 -5.96 -6.51 0.54
CA PHE A 308 -5.33 -6.89 1.80
C PHE A 308 -4.04 -7.66 1.50
N HIS A 309 -2.93 -7.21 2.07
CA HIS A 309 -1.64 -7.82 1.83
C HIS A 309 -0.68 -7.70 3.02
N CYS A 310 0.34 -8.55 3.04
CA CYS A 310 1.49 -8.46 3.95
C CYS A 310 2.68 -9.31 3.49
N GLY A 311 3.83 -9.07 4.13
CA GLY A 311 4.99 -9.94 4.05
C GLY A 311 5.03 -10.99 5.16
N THR A 312 5.40 -12.22 4.85
CA THR A 312 5.56 -13.34 5.82
C THR A 312 6.77 -14.21 5.48
N GLY A 313 7.11 -15.20 6.31
CA GLY A 313 8.08 -16.25 5.96
C GLY A 313 9.53 -15.79 5.82
N HIS A 314 9.87 -14.61 6.31
CA HIS A 314 11.25 -14.10 6.32
C HIS A 314 12.01 -14.67 7.52
N GLY A 315 13.29 -15.03 7.34
CA GLY A 315 14.10 -15.57 8.43
C GLY A 315 15.20 -16.50 7.95
N GLU A 316 15.96 -17.05 8.90
CA GLU A 316 16.86 -18.15 8.61
C GLU A 316 16.08 -19.32 7.99
N SER A 317 16.65 -19.93 6.97
CA SER A 317 16.05 -21.05 6.26
C SER A 317 15.69 -22.16 7.25
N SER A 318 14.44 -22.61 7.22
CA SER A 318 13.99 -23.74 8.02
C SER A 318 14.40 -25.10 7.41
N VAL A 319 15.01 -25.08 6.24
CA VAL A 319 15.44 -26.28 5.50
C VAL A 319 16.95 -26.36 5.33
N PRO A 320 17.50 -27.58 5.19
CA PRO A 320 18.91 -27.82 4.86
C PRO A 320 19.37 -27.08 3.61
N GLU A 321 20.68 -26.87 3.51
CA GLU A 321 21.33 -26.13 2.42
C GLU A 321 21.11 -26.75 1.03
N ASP A 322 21.02 -28.07 0.96
CA ASP A 322 20.78 -28.89 -0.23
C ASP A 322 19.29 -29.09 -0.56
N SER A 323 18.38 -28.53 0.25
CA SER A 323 16.95 -28.69 0.03
C SER A 323 16.49 -27.97 -1.23
N PRO A 324 15.65 -28.60 -2.08
CA PRO A 324 15.01 -27.91 -3.22
C PRO A 324 13.99 -26.85 -2.78
N LEU A 325 13.63 -26.82 -1.49
CA LEU A 325 12.76 -25.80 -0.91
C LEU A 325 13.56 -24.61 -0.35
N LYS A 326 14.89 -24.64 -0.44
CA LYS A 326 15.70 -23.49 -0.08
C LYS A 326 15.35 -22.34 -1.01
N PHE A 327 15.24 -21.15 -0.44
CA PHE A 327 15.05 -19.94 -1.21
C PHE A 327 16.36 -19.61 -1.93
N ASP A 328 16.38 -19.66 -3.25
CA ASP A 328 17.51 -19.15 -4.02
C ASP A 328 17.52 -17.63 -3.93
N TYR A 329 18.50 -17.13 -3.17
CA TYR A 329 18.66 -15.71 -2.90
C TYR A 329 18.90 -14.89 -4.18
N MET A 330 19.44 -15.52 -5.23
CA MET A 330 19.87 -14.89 -6.48
C MET A 330 19.14 -15.49 -7.69
N PRO A 331 18.59 -14.67 -8.60
CA PRO A 331 18.04 -15.17 -9.86
C PRO A 331 19.12 -15.89 -10.69
N PRO A 332 18.80 -17.01 -11.37
CA PRO A 332 19.71 -17.64 -12.31
C PRO A 332 20.01 -16.71 -13.50
N GLY A 333 21.28 -16.43 -13.79
CA GLY A 333 21.71 -15.71 -15.00
C GLY A 333 21.84 -14.18 -14.87
N ILE A 334 21.31 -13.59 -13.79
CA ILE A 334 21.54 -12.20 -13.41
C ILE A 334 21.90 -12.22 -11.93
N ILE A 335 23.20 -12.20 -11.65
CA ILE A 335 23.71 -12.21 -10.29
C ILE A 335 24.12 -10.77 -9.96
N PRO A 336 23.26 -9.96 -9.29
CA PRO A 336 23.73 -8.75 -8.64
C PRO A 336 25.00 -9.06 -7.85
N GLU A 337 26.04 -8.23 -7.95
CA GLU A 337 27.23 -8.46 -7.14
C GLU A 337 26.83 -8.56 -5.65
N LEU A 338 27.37 -9.58 -4.97
CA LEU A 338 27.27 -9.67 -3.52
C LEU A 338 27.97 -8.45 -2.96
N LEU A 339 27.22 -7.61 -2.25
CA LEU A 339 27.78 -6.42 -1.65
C LEU A 339 28.68 -6.84 -0.46
N PRO A 340 29.88 -6.28 -0.32
CA PRO A 340 30.77 -6.63 0.78
C PRO A 340 30.12 -6.29 2.12
N ALA A 341 29.96 -7.28 3.00
CA ALA A 341 29.21 -7.12 4.25
C ALA A 341 29.80 -6.04 5.20
N GLU A 342 31.08 -5.69 5.04
CA GLU A 342 31.77 -4.64 5.79
C GLU A 342 31.20 -3.24 5.50
N ASP A 343 30.85 -2.98 4.25
CA ASP A 343 30.31 -1.68 3.80
C ASP A 343 28.80 -1.71 3.63
N TYR A 344 28.21 -2.89 3.47
CA TYR A 344 26.78 -3.08 3.23
C TYR A 344 26.22 -4.12 4.21
N PRO A 345 25.80 -3.69 5.41
CA PRO A 345 25.26 -4.59 6.42
C PRO A 345 24.04 -5.35 5.88
N TYR A 346 23.86 -6.60 6.31
CA TYR A 346 22.65 -7.35 5.96
C TYR A 346 21.39 -6.63 6.47
N LYS A 347 20.50 -6.30 5.53
CA LYS A 347 19.24 -5.60 5.75
C LYS A 347 18.20 -6.09 4.76
N ARG A 348 17.00 -6.34 5.27
CA ARG A 348 15.81 -6.39 4.42
C ARG A 348 15.46 -4.96 4.04
N LEU A 349 15.33 -4.74 2.73
CA LEU A 349 14.96 -3.46 2.13
C LEU A 349 13.83 -3.71 1.12
N THR A 350 12.69 -3.10 1.39
CA THR A 350 11.53 -3.11 0.49
C THR A 350 11.00 -1.68 0.35
N ILE A 351 10.59 -1.30 -0.85
CA ILE A 351 10.16 0.08 -1.14
C ILE A 351 8.79 0.02 -1.83
N PRO A 352 7.70 0.15 -1.06
CA PRO A 352 6.39 0.45 -1.65
C PRO A 352 6.37 1.85 -2.26
N VAL A 353 5.92 1.92 -3.50
CA VAL A 353 5.69 3.11 -4.32
C VAL A 353 4.21 3.15 -4.67
N TYR A 354 3.53 4.24 -4.37
CA TYR A 354 2.07 4.27 -4.34
C TYR A 354 1.46 5.59 -4.84
N ALA A 355 0.18 5.50 -5.19
CA ALA A 355 -0.64 6.60 -5.69
C ALA A 355 -1.62 7.06 -4.59
N ASP A 356 -1.21 7.99 -3.73
CA ASP A 356 -2.09 8.53 -2.69
C ASP A 356 -3.21 9.35 -3.35
N TRP A 357 -4.46 9.03 -3.03
CA TRP A 357 -5.61 9.68 -3.69
C TRP A 357 -5.64 11.20 -3.45
N ARG A 358 -5.04 11.69 -2.35
CA ARG A 358 -4.95 13.14 -2.05
C ARG A 358 -3.92 13.85 -2.92
N LEU A 359 -2.99 13.11 -3.51
CA LEU A 359 -2.00 13.60 -4.45
C LEU A 359 -2.43 13.39 -5.90
N MET A 360 -3.26 12.37 -6.16
CA MET A 360 -3.96 12.22 -7.43
C MET A 360 -5.06 13.29 -7.61
N GLU A 361 -5.73 13.71 -6.53
CA GLU A 361 -6.69 14.83 -6.54
C GLU A 361 -6.34 15.87 -5.48
N PRO A 362 -5.24 16.62 -5.67
CA PRO A 362 -4.80 17.61 -4.70
C PRO A 362 -5.79 18.77 -4.71
N LYS A 363 -6.32 19.11 -3.54
CA LYS A 363 -7.00 20.40 -3.35
C LYS A 363 -5.94 21.46 -3.11
N PHE A 364 -6.07 22.62 -3.74
CA PHE A 364 -5.13 23.74 -3.58
C PHE A 364 -4.84 24.04 -2.09
N LYS A 365 -5.90 24.09 -1.27
CA LYS A 365 -5.81 24.31 0.19
C LYS A 365 -5.08 23.24 1.01
N TRP A 366 -4.83 22.07 0.44
CA TRP A 366 -4.08 20.99 1.11
C TRP A 366 -2.58 21.07 0.82
N LEU A 367 -2.14 21.85 -0.16
CA LEU A 367 -0.73 21.90 -0.52
C LEU A 367 -0.01 22.97 0.30
N ASN A 368 1.13 22.61 0.87
CA ASN A 368 2.00 23.57 1.53
C ASN A 368 2.60 24.52 0.48
N LYS A 369 2.72 25.80 0.84
CA LYS A 369 3.30 26.82 -0.04
C LYS A 369 4.71 26.47 -0.56
N GLU A 370 5.48 25.66 0.18
CA GLU A 370 6.81 25.22 -0.25
C GLU A 370 6.79 24.45 -1.57
N LEU A 371 5.65 23.84 -1.95
CA LEU A 371 5.50 23.12 -3.21
C LEU A 371 5.37 24.05 -4.42
N TYR A 372 5.06 25.33 -4.21
CA TYR A 372 4.94 26.34 -5.27
C TYR A 372 6.18 27.23 -5.38
N THR A 373 7.19 27.02 -4.53
CA THR A 373 8.47 27.73 -4.62
C THR A 373 9.51 26.86 -5.32
N LYS A 374 10.69 27.42 -5.62
CA LYS A 374 11.85 26.65 -6.11
C LYS A 374 12.21 25.45 -5.24
N SER A 375 11.91 25.49 -3.94
CA SER A 375 12.12 24.35 -3.04
C SER A 375 11.29 23.13 -3.45
N GLY A 376 10.09 23.35 -4.01
CA GLY A 376 9.23 22.29 -4.52
C GLY A 376 9.84 21.54 -5.71
N ALA A 377 10.74 22.15 -6.48
CA ALA A 377 11.36 21.51 -7.64
C ALA A 377 12.23 20.29 -7.27
N VAL A 378 12.61 20.11 -5.99
CA VAL A 378 13.46 18.98 -5.56
C VAL A 378 12.79 17.62 -5.73
N ILE A 379 11.46 17.55 -5.73
CA ILE A 379 10.73 16.28 -5.96
C ILE A 379 10.54 15.99 -7.45
N PHE A 380 10.86 16.93 -8.34
CA PHE A 380 10.76 16.77 -9.79
C PHE A 380 12.16 16.55 -10.40
N GLN A 381 12.20 16.04 -11.62
CA GLN A 381 13.47 15.85 -12.34
C GLN A 381 14.25 17.17 -12.44
N ASP A 382 13.56 18.26 -12.77
CA ASP A 382 14.12 19.61 -12.89
C ASP A 382 13.07 20.71 -12.64
N GLU A 383 13.49 21.98 -12.71
CA GLU A 383 12.57 23.13 -12.61
C GLU A 383 11.53 23.09 -13.74
N HIS A 384 11.86 22.64 -14.94
CA HIS A 384 10.92 22.63 -16.07
C HIS A 384 9.71 21.72 -15.81
N GLU A 385 9.95 20.52 -15.29
CA GLU A 385 8.91 19.56 -14.88
C GLU A 385 8.05 20.08 -13.72
N HIS A 386 8.68 20.77 -12.76
CA HIS A 386 7.95 21.42 -11.67
C HIS A 386 6.99 22.50 -12.19
N TYR A 387 7.45 23.35 -13.12
CA TYR A 387 6.63 24.42 -13.69
C TYR A 387 5.53 23.88 -14.61
N LYS A 388 5.75 22.78 -15.33
CA LYS A 388 4.67 22.06 -16.04
C LYS A 388 3.55 21.63 -15.09
N TRP A 389 3.92 21.05 -13.94
CA TRP A 389 2.93 20.71 -12.91
C TRP A 389 2.21 21.95 -12.36
N MET A 390 2.92 23.05 -12.12
CA MET A 390 2.28 24.28 -11.64
C MET A 390 1.27 24.84 -12.65
N VAL A 391 1.54 24.76 -13.96
CA VAL A 391 0.58 25.17 -15.01
C VAL A 391 -0.71 24.35 -14.91
N ILE A 392 -0.62 23.02 -14.88
CA ILE A 392 -1.84 22.17 -14.81
C ILE A 392 -2.58 22.38 -13.49
N HIS A 393 -1.86 22.55 -12.38
CA HIS A 393 -2.47 22.75 -11.07
C HIS A 393 -3.15 24.10 -10.99
N TYR A 394 -2.54 25.15 -11.55
CA TYR A 394 -3.17 26.45 -11.65
C TYR A 394 -4.44 26.40 -12.49
N ILE A 395 -4.40 25.81 -13.69
CA ILE A 395 -5.59 25.67 -14.55
C ILE A 395 -6.72 24.93 -13.82
N ALA A 396 -6.42 23.80 -13.17
CA ALA A 396 -7.41 23.01 -12.45
C ALA A 396 -8.03 23.73 -11.23
N HIS A 397 -7.34 24.73 -10.66
CA HIS A 397 -7.74 25.40 -9.42
C HIS A 397 -7.83 26.94 -9.56
N GLU A 398 -7.86 27.47 -10.77
CA GLU A 398 -7.68 28.91 -11.04
C GLU A 398 -8.72 29.78 -10.30
N PRO A 399 -10.04 29.50 -10.36
CA PRO A 399 -11.03 30.26 -9.60
C PRO A 399 -10.77 30.29 -8.10
N GLU A 400 -10.30 29.19 -7.51
CA GLU A 400 -9.95 29.16 -6.09
C GLU A 400 -8.75 30.08 -5.82
N ILE A 401 -7.67 29.93 -6.59
CA ILE A 401 -6.43 30.70 -6.45
C ILE A 401 -6.70 32.20 -6.58
N LEU A 402 -7.40 32.61 -7.64
CA LEU A 402 -7.70 34.01 -7.91
C LEU A 402 -8.67 34.60 -6.88
N GLY A 403 -9.65 33.82 -6.41
CA GLY A 403 -10.51 34.23 -5.30
C GLY A 403 -9.72 34.55 -4.02
N ARG A 404 -8.69 33.74 -3.70
CA ARG A 404 -7.81 33.98 -2.54
C ARG A 404 -6.92 35.22 -2.70
N ILE A 405 -6.37 35.44 -3.89
CA ILE A 405 -5.55 36.62 -4.17
C ILE A 405 -6.39 37.90 -4.05
N LEU A 406 -7.58 37.93 -4.68
CA LEU A 406 -8.48 39.08 -4.64
C LEU A 406 -9.00 39.38 -3.24
N TYR A 407 -9.37 38.35 -2.47
CA TYR A 407 -9.74 38.52 -1.07
C TYR A 407 -8.61 39.18 -0.27
N THR A 408 -7.36 38.79 -0.52
CA THR A 408 -6.19 39.37 0.15
C THR A 408 -5.98 40.82 -0.27
N ALA A 409 -6.01 41.13 -1.56
CA ALA A 409 -5.85 42.50 -2.05
C ALA A 409 -6.93 43.44 -1.47
N THR A 410 -8.18 42.97 -1.37
CA THR A 410 -9.28 43.80 -0.83
C THR A 410 -9.24 44.00 0.69
N HIS A 411 -8.61 43.09 1.45
CA HIS A 411 -8.57 43.11 2.92
C HIS A 411 -7.19 43.46 3.51
N SER A 412 -6.18 43.60 2.66
CA SER A 412 -4.88 44.20 2.99
C SER A 412 -4.82 45.60 2.39
N THR A 413 -3.93 46.47 2.85
CA THR A 413 -3.73 47.81 2.28
C THR A 413 -3.16 47.80 0.85
N LEU A 414 -3.09 46.65 0.19
CA LEU A 414 -2.70 46.49 -1.21
C LEU A 414 -3.84 46.95 -2.11
N THR A 415 -3.67 48.08 -2.80
CA THR A 415 -4.69 48.65 -3.67
C THR A 415 -5.04 47.73 -4.85
N TYR A 416 -6.27 47.86 -5.36
CA TYR A 416 -6.79 47.14 -6.54
C TYR A 416 -5.87 47.23 -7.78
N ALA A 417 -5.02 48.24 -7.86
CA ALA A 417 -3.99 48.37 -8.90
C ALA A 417 -2.97 47.20 -8.91
N ALA A 418 -2.59 46.68 -7.74
CA ALA A 418 -1.68 45.54 -7.63
C ALA A 418 -2.31 44.22 -8.13
N ALA A 419 -3.65 44.14 -8.18
CA ALA A 419 -4.35 42.99 -8.75
C ALA A 419 -4.35 42.99 -10.30
N ASN A 420 -4.13 44.16 -10.94
CA ASN A 420 -4.01 44.26 -12.39
C ASN A 420 -2.57 43.98 -12.89
N ASP A 421 -1.56 44.08 -12.02
CA ASP A 421 -0.16 43.68 -12.30
C ASP A 421 0.06 42.16 -12.32
N LEU A 422 -0.96 41.36 -11.99
CA LEU A 422 -0.94 39.88 -12.00
C LEU A 422 -0.80 39.25 -13.41
N THR A 423 -0.66 40.07 -14.45
CA THR A 423 -0.42 39.62 -15.83
C THR A 423 1.05 39.67 -16.23
N ALA A 424 1.93 40.08 -15.31
CA ALA A 424 3.38 40.08 -15.53
C ALA A 424 3.91 38.66 -15.78
N GLU A 425 4.81 38.55 -16.76
CA GLU A 425 5.48 37.31 -17.13
C GLU A 425 6.16 36.69 -15.89
N GLY A 426 5.87 35.40 -15.64
CA GLY A 426 6.52 34.61 -14.61
C GLY A 426 6.02 34.77 -13.17
N SER A 427 4.92 35.50 -12.94
CA SER A 427 4.38 35.70 -11.58
C SER A 427 3.48 34.57 -11.04
N GLY A 428 3.22 33.52 -11.82
CA GLY A 428 2.36 32.39 -11.46
C GLY A 428 2.76 31.72 -10.13
N PRO A 429 4.03 31.33 -9.92
CA PRO A 429 4.49 30.77 -8.65
C PRO A 429 4.26 31.71 -7.46
N GLU A 430 4.55 33.01 -7.60
CA GLU A 430 4.32 34.03 -6.56
C GLU A 430 2.84 34.17 -6.24
N GLN A 431 1.97 34.15 -7.26
CA GLN A 431 0.52 34.16 -7.11
C GLN A 431 0.03 32.95 -6.29
N MET A 432 0.49 31.75 -6.63
CA MET A 432 0.15 30.54 -5.90
C MET A 432 0.67 30.59 -4.45
N CYS A 433 1.90 31.07 -4.25
CA CYS A 433 2.47 31.26 -2.92
C CYS A 433 1.65 32.25 -2.08
N GLN A 434 1.29 33.39 -2.65
CA GLN A 434 0.48 34.42 -1.99
C GLN A 434 -0.90 33.87 -1.62
N ALA A 435 -1.55 33.15 -2.53
CA ALA A 435 -2.82 32.49 -2.28
C ALA A 435 -2.72 31.40 -1.18
N ALA A 436 -1.64 30.61 -1.18
CA ALA A 436 -1.43 29.56 -0.20
C ALA A 436 -1.17 30.11 1.20
N ILE A 437 -0.47 31.25 1.34
CA ILE A 437 -0.23 31.92 2.62
C ILE A 437 -1.54 32.37 3.27
N THR A 438 -2.51 32.82 2.48
CA THR A 438 -3.76 33.41 2.98
C THR A 438 -4.92 32.43 3.02
N CYS A 439 -4.72 31.21 2.53
CA CYS A 439 -5.71 30.15 2.59
C CYS A 439 -6.00 29.77 4.05
N LYS A 440 -7.13 30.27 4.58
CA LYS A 440 -7.68 29.82 5.86
C LYS A 440 -8.36 28.48 5.65
N VAL A 441 -8.03 27.53 6.52
CA VAL A 441 -8.66 26.20 6.60
C VAL A 441 -10.04 26.32 7.23
N ASN A 442 -10.96 27.04 6.58
CA ASN A 442 -12.37 26.90 6.93
C ASN A 442 -12.89 25.64 6.22
N GLU A 443 -13.54 24.77 7.00
CA GLU A 443 -14.04 23.46 6.55
C GLU A 443 -15.29 23.59 5.65
N SER A 444 -15.73 24.80 5.28
CA SER A 444 -16.82 24.96 4.32
C SER A 444 -16.34 24.52 2.93
N GLU A 445 -16.85 23.36 2.51
CA GLU A 445 -16.77 22.86 1.16
C GLU A 445 -17.67 23.73 0.29
N ASP A 446 -17.10 24.71 -0.42
CA ASP A 446 -17.80 25.29 -1.57
C ASP A 446 -17.28 24.56 -2.82
N PRO A 447 -18.02 23.60 -3.37
CA PRO A 447 -17.62 22.83 -4.54
C PRO A 447 -18.06 23.57 -5.80
N TYR A 448 -17.56 24.78 -6.03
CA TYR A 448 -17.65 25.34 -7.37
C TYR A 448 -16.71 24.52 -8.25
N VAL A 449 -17.23 23.89 -9.31
CA VAL A 449 -16.38 23.31 -10.35
C VAL A 449 -15.58 24.48 -10.94
N PRO A 450 -14.26 24.57 -10.69
CA PRO A 450 -13.52 25.75 -11.06
C PRO A 450 -13.28 25.69 -12.57
N GLN A 451 -14.15 26.35 -13.34
CA GLN A 451 -13.87 26.54 -14.75
C GLN A 451 -12.83 27.66 -14.89
N PRO A 452 -11.76 27.44 -15.68
CA PRO A 452 -10.76 28.47 -15.89
C PRO A 452 -11.40 29.72 -16.48
N ARG A 453 -11.04 30.90 -15.97
CA ARG A 453 -11.59 32.19 -16.43
C ARG A 453 -11.01 32.58 -17.78
N ASN A 454 -9.74 32.26 -18.00
CA ASN A 454 -9.02 32.59 -19.21
C ASN A 454 -8.79 31.32 -20.04
N GLY A 455 -9.67 30.97 -20.96
CA GLY A 455 -9.50 29.77 -21.80
C GLY A 455 -8.29 29.78 -22.76
N ASN A 456 -7.37 30.76 -22.68
CA ASN A 456 -6.21 30.86 -23.55
C ASN A 456 -4.97 30.15 -22.97
N PRO A 457 -4.45 29.09 -23.60
CA PRO A 457 -3.24 28.39 -23.14
C PRO A 457 -2.01 29.30 -23.05
N ASP A 458 -1.87 30.28 -23.94
CA ASP A 458 -0.71 31.17 -23.96
C ASP A 458 -0.66 32.08 -22.74
N HIS A 459 -1.81 32.37 -22.12
CA HIS A 459 -1.86 33.11 -20.88
C HIS A 459 -1.20 32.35 -19.74
N TYR A 460 -1.61 31.10 -19.51
CA TYR A 460 -1.06 30.28 -18.42
C TYR A 460 0.43 30.01 -18.60
N VAL A 461 0.86 29.70 -19.82
CA VAL A 461 2.27 29.44 -20.12
C VAL A 461 3.14 30.66 -19.82
N ARG A 462 2.66 31.88 -20.12
CA ARG A 462 3.36 33.12 -19.80
C ARG A 462 3.38 33.43 -18.30
N LEU A 463 2.32 33.12 -17.57
CA LEU A 463 2.28 33.28 -16.11
C LEU A 463 3.38 32.45 -15.43
N PHE A 464 3.70 31.28 -15.97
CA PHE A 464 4.72 30.37 -15.42
C PHE A 464 6.04 30.39 -16.20
N ALA A 465 6.27 31.40 -17.04
CA ALA A 465 7.56 31.57 -17.69
C ALA A 465 8.65 31.88 -16.65
N TYR A 466 9.85 31.34 -16.81
CA TYR A 466 10.95 31.60 -15.88
C TYR A 466 12.28 31.82 -16.61
N LYS A 467 13.27 32.34 -15.89
CA LYS A 467 14.63 32.50 -16.41
C LYS A 467 15.43 31.24 -16.09
N ASP A 468 15.89 30.56 -17.13
CA ASP A 468 16.85 29.48 -16.99
C ASP A 468 18.11 30.02 -16.28
N PRO A 469 18.49 29.48 -15.12
CA PRO A 469 19.66 29.94 -14.37
C PRO A 469 20.98 29.80 -15.15
N ALA A 470 21.10 28.81 -16.02
CA ALA A 470 22.32 28.51 -16.77
C ALA A 470 22.46 29.40 -18.01
N THR A 471 21.36 29.65 -18.73
CA THR A 471 21.39 30.36 -20.02
C THR A 471 20.87 31.81 -19.95
N GLY A 472 20.11 32.16 -18.91
CA GLY A 472 19.39 33.43 -18.80
C GLY A 472 18.22 33.58 -19.77
N ALA A 473 17.93 32.56 -20.57
CA ALA A 473 16.81 32.55 -21.51
C ALA A 473 15.48 32.48 -20.76
N THR A 474 14.44 33.09 -21.33
CA THR A 474 13.07 32.84 -20.85
C THR A 474 12.63 31.47 -21.35
N VAL A 475 12.26 30.59 -20.42
CA VAL A 475 11.73 29.26 -20.69
C VAL A 475 10.23 29.27 -20.42
N TYR A 476 9.49 28.58 -21.29
CA TYR A 476 8.05 28.41 -21.23
C TYR A 476 7.74 26.92 -20.99
N PRO A 477 6.95 26.54 -19.97
CA PRO A 477 6.87 25.13 -19.53
C PRO A 477 6.30 24.16 -20.58
N SER A 478 5.09 24.39 -21.07
CA SER A 478 4.51 23.67 -22.23
C SER A 478 3.16 24.24 -22.61
N ARG A 479 3.01 24.65 -23.87
CA ARG A 479 1.73 25.11 -24.42
C ARG A 479 0.74 23.98 -24.68
N GLU A 480 1.23 22.87 -25.21
CA GLU A 480 0.42 21.66 -25.44
C GLU A 480 -0.21 21.18 -24.14
N LEU A 481 0.58 21.13 -23.06
CA LEU A 481 0.09 20.72 -21.76
C LEU A 481 -1.01 21.65 -21.21
N ALA A 482 -0.90 22.96 -21.45
CA ALA A 482 -1.94 23.91 -21.08
C ALA A 482 -3.23 23.69 -21.89
N VAL A 483 -3.11 23.36 -23.19
CA VAL A 483 -4.26 22.99 -24.03
C VAL A 483 -4.94 21.74 -23.49
N ASP A 484 -4.18 20.68 -23.22
CA ASP A 484 -4.73 19.42 -22.73
C ASP A 484 -5.38 19.57 -21.36
N ALA A 485 -4.78 20.36 -20.46
CA ALA A 485 -5.35 20.66 -19.15
C ALA A 485 -6.66 21.44 -19.27
N LEU A 486 -6.73 22.44 -20.14
CA LEU A 486 -7.98 23.18 -20.40
C LEU A 486 -9.06 22.23 -20.94
N GLU A 487 -8.75 21.44 -21.95
CA GLU A 487 -9.69 20.47 -22.53
C GLU A 487 -10.20 19.47 -21.47
N ALA A 488 -9.30 18.99 -20.62
CA ALA A 488 -9.62 18.05 -19.55
C ALA A 488 -10.54 18.65 -18.49
N VAL A 489 -10.37 19.92 -18.10
CA VAL A 489 -11.22 20.61 -17.11
C VAL A 489 -12.60 20.97 -17.68
N TYR A 490 -12.69 21.32 -18.96
CA TYR A 490 -13.97 21.66 -19.59
C TYR A 490 -14.83 20.44 -19.94
N SER A 491 -14.22 19.25 -20.04
CA SER A 491 -14.89 18.07 -20.59
C SER A 491 -15.16 16.99 -19.53
N PRO A 492 -16.36 16.40 -19.48
CA PRO A 492 -16.63 15.29 -18.58
C PRO A 492 -15.71 14.09 -18.88
N ASN A 493 -15.36 13.34 -17.83
CA ASN A 493 -14.53 12.15 -17.92
C ASN A 493 -15.35 10.90 -17.60
N THR A 494 -16.29 10.57 -18.49
CA THR A 494 -17.22 9.44 -18.33
C THR A 494 -16.50 8.10 -18.24
N GLU A 495 -15.39 7.95 -18.97
CA GLU A 495 -14.57 6.73 -18.95
C GLU A 495 -14.01 6.46 -17.55
N PHE A 496 -13.41 7.48 -16.91
CA PHE A 496 -12.92 7.34 -15.54
C PHE A 496 -14.06 7.18 -14.51
N GLN A 497 -15.20 7.82 -14.73
CA GLN A 497 -16.39 7.64 -13.88
C GLN A 497 -16.88 6.19 -13.91
N ASN A 498 -16.89 5.55 -15.08
CA ASN A 498 -17.24 4.15 -15.23
C ASN A 498 -16.20 3.25 -14.57
N LEU A 499 -14.91 3.52 -14.80
CA LEU A 499 -13.80 2.82 -14.14
C LEU A 499 -13.95 2.80 -12.62
N THR A 500 -14.24 3.96 -12.02
CA THR A 500 -14.40 4.09 -10.57
C THR A 500 -15.56 3.22 -10.05
N LYS A 501 -16.71 3.22 -10.74
CA LYS A 501 -17.87 2.38 -10.37
C LYS A 501 -17.57 0.89 -10.47
N GLU A 502 -16.80 0.48 -11.47
CA GLU A 502 -16.41 -0.93 -11.63
C GLU A 502 -15.49 -1.40 -10.51
N PHE A 503 -14.54 -0.57 -10.08
CA PHE A 503 -13.66 -0.90 -8.96
C PHE A 503 -14.42 -1.07 -7.64
N GLU A 504 -15.48 -0.30 -7.41
CA GLU A 504 -16.33 -0.47 -6.22
C GLU A 504 -17.00 -1.85 -6.17
N ALA A 505 -17.26 -2.49 -7.31
CA ALA A 505 -17.93 -3.78 -7.39
C ALA A 505 -17.01 -4.99 -7.10
N VAL A 506 -15.72 -4.91 -7.47
CA VAL A 506 -14.73 -5.98 -7.27
C VAL A 506 -13.94 -5.85 -5.97
N TYR A 507 -14.06 -4.70 -5.30
CA TYR A 507 -13.29 -4.37 -4.11
C TYR A 507 -13.69 -5.19 -2.87
N CYS A 508 -12.71 -5.90 -2.32
CA CYS A 508 -12.86 -6.73 -1.12
C CYS A 508 -12.17 -6.15 0.13
N GLY A 509 -11.62 -4.93 0.05
CA GLY A 509 -11.01 -4.27 1.20
C GLY A 509 -12.04 -3.56 2.10
N SER A 510 -11.59 -3.12 3.28
CA SER A 510 -12.41 -2.31 4.19
C SER A 510 -11.56 -1.24 4.85
N LYS A 511 -12.16 -0.12 5.26
CA LYS A 511 -11.44 0.97 5.95
C LYS A 511 -10.73 0.55 7.24
N ASN A 512 -11.14 -0.56 7.86
CA ASN A 512 -10.58 -1.02 9.13
C ASN A 512 -9.49 -2.06 8.88
N ALA A 513 -8.27 -1.78 9.34
CA ALA A 513 -7.26 -2.81 9.57
C ALA A 513 -7.85 -3.81 10.59
N GLY A 514 -8.19 -5.01 10.14
CA GLY A 514 -8.62 -6.08 11.04
C GLY A 514 -7.40 -6.76 11.67
N GLU A 515 -7.56 -7.30 12.89
CA GLU A 515 -6.60 -8.30 13.37
C GLU A 515 -6.58 -9.49 12.39
N VAL A 516 -5.37 -9.97 12.07
CA VAL A 516 -5.20 -11.15 11.22
C VAL A 516 -5.81 -12.35 11.91
N GLN A 517 -6.68 -13.07 11.21
CA GLN A 517 -7.15 -14.38 11.66
C GLN A 517 -6.23 -15.44 11.08
N TRP A 518 -5.27 -15.88 11.90
CA TRP A 518 -4.42 -17.02 11.58
C TRP A 518 -5.23 -18.31 11.72
N GLU A 519 -5.25 -19.13 10.67
CA GLU A 519 -5.90 -20.43 10.69
C GLU A 519 -4.85 -21.53 10.99
N PRO A 520 -4.98 -22.30 12.10
CA PRO A 520 -3.98 -23.28 12.50
C PRO A 520 -3.77 -24.41 11.50
N LEU A 521 -2.50 -24.85 11.38
CA LEU A 521 -2.14 -26.17 10.88
C LEU A 521 -2.74 -27.26 11.79
N GLY A 522 -3.92 -27.78 11.44
CA GLY A 522 -4.49 -28.91 12.21
C GLY A 522 -5.99 -29.17 12.12
N ALA A 523 -6.82 -28.25 11.64
CA ALA A 523 -8.24 -28.57 11.41
C ALA A 523 -8.46 -29.48 10.18
N ARG A 524 -7.43 -29.69 9.34
CA ARG A 524 -7.52 -30.41 8.06
C ARG A 524 -6.51 -31.54 7.85
N GLN A 525 -5.52 -31.69 8.73
CA GLN A 525 -4.40 -32.63 8.53
C GLN A 525 -4.55 -33.98 9.27
N ALA A 526 -5.55 -34.15 10.14
CA ALA A 526 -5.76 -35.40 10.88
C ALA A 526 -6.40 -36.56 10.06
N GLY A 527 -6.41 -36.49 8.72
CA GLY A 527 -7.10 -37.49 7.89
C GLY A 527 -6.50 -37.77 6.51
N ARG A 528 -5.28 -37.31 6.24
CA ARG A 528 -4.58 -37.56 4.96
C ARG A 528 -3.31 -38.41 5.06
N ASP A 529 -2.98 -38.93 6.24
CA ASP A 529 -1.95 -39.96 6.36
C ASP A 529 -2.55 -41.34 6.10
N LYS A 530 -2.78 -41.63 4.81
CA LYS A 530 -2.83 -42.96 4.19
C LYS A 530 -3.35 -42.82 2.76
N ALA A 531 -2.51 -43.22 1.81
CA ALA A 531 -2.69 -43.20 0.35
C ALA A 531 -2.27 -41.88 -0.32
N MET A 532 -0.98 -41.80 -0.64
CA MET A 532 -0.44 -41.36 -1.93
C MET A 532 1.05 -41.73 -1.97
N ASP A 533 1.31 -43.04 -1.99
CA ASP A 533 2.46 -43.58 -2.72
C ASP A 533 2.04 -43.67 -4.20
N THR A 534 2.97 -43.35 -5.10
CA THR A 534 2.96 -43.57 -6.56
C THR A 534 2.19 -42.59 -7.48
N ILE A 535 2.86 -41.51 -7.93
CA ILE A 535 2.69 -40.86 -9.26
C ILE A 535 4.11 -40.37 -9.70
N PRO A 536 4.52 -40.52 -10.99
CA PRO A 536 5.93 -40.67 -11.36
C PRO A 536 6.77 -39.39 -11.35
N SER A 537 8.05 -39.63 -11.05
CA SER A 537 9.21 -38.75 -11.14
C SER A 537 9.41 -38.13 -12.53
N ASN A 538 9.74 -36.83 -12.57
CA ASN A 538 10.68 -36.33 -13.59
C ASN A 538 12.08 -36.86 -13.19
N PRO A 539 12.92 -37.31 -14.13
CA PRO A 539 14.07 -38.15 -13.82
C PRO A 539 15.21 -37.32 -13.19
N GLU A 540 15.88 -37.97 -12.23
CA GLU A 540 17.13 -37.58 -11.57
C GLU A 540 17.04 -36.63 -10.36
N TYR A 541 16.53 -37.15 -9.24
CA TYR A 541 17.36 -37.38 -8.03
C TYR A 541 16.57 -38.20 -6.96
N GLN A 542 17.16 -39.30 -6.46
CA GLN A 542 16.77 -40.13 -5.30
C GLN A 542 18.10 -40.57 -4.64
N ALA A 543 18.30 -40.83 -3.34
CA ALA A 543 17.50 -41.03 -2.12
C ALA A 543 18.40 -40.60 -0.91
N GLY A 544 18.00 -40.53 0.35
CA GLY A 544 16.90 -41.21 1.04
C GLY A 544 16.84 -40.91 2.54
N ASP A 545 16.13 -41.80 3.25
CA ASP A 545 15.52 -41.66 4.58
C ASP A 545 16.45 -41.39 5.78
N SER A 546 16.00 -40.54 6.70
CA SER A 546 15.71 -40.95 8.10
C SER A 546 15.11 -39.80 8.93
N ALA A 547 14.19 -40.18 9.81
CA ALA A 547 13.38 -39.33 10.67
C ALA A 547 14.04 -39.05 12.05
N VAL A 548 13.27 -38.39 12.93
CA VAL A 548 13.43 -38.12 14.39
C VAL A 548 13.91 -36.67 14.67
N GLY A 549 13.28 -35.82 15.48
CA GLY A 549 12.04 -35.83 16.26
C GLY A 549 11.98 -34.48 17.01
N LEU A 550 10.83 -33.78 17.00
CA LEU A 550 10.69 -32.39 17.48
C LEU A 550 9.59 -32.29 18.53
N GLU A 551 9.86 -32.78 19.74
CA GLU A 551 9.06 -32.50 20.94
C GLU A 551 9.90 -31.71 21.94
N GLN A 552 9.91 -30.38 21.83
CA GLN A 552 10.25 -29.49 22.96
C GLN A 552 9.94 -27.98 22.79
N LEU A 553 9.20 -27.55 21.76
CA LEU A 553 8.89 -26.13 21.54
C LEU A 553 7.49 -25.66 21.99
N SER A 554 6.64 -26.49 22.61
CA SER A 554 5.24 -26.11 22.92
C SER A 554 5.02 -25.31 24.22
N ALA A 555 6.04 -25.18 25.09
CA ALA A 555 5.84 -24.60 26.43
C ALA A 555 5.94 -23.05 26.47
N ALA A 556 6.74 -22.43 25.59
CA ALA A 556 6.97 -20.97 25.63
C ALA A 556 5.82 -20.15 25.01
N GLY A 557 5.09 -20.71 24.04
CA GLY A 557 3.96 -20.04 23.37
C GLY A 557 2.71 -19.88 24.24
N SER A 558 2.50 -20.79 25.20
CA SER A 558 1.26 -20.83 26.00
C SER A 558 1.17 -19.71 27.05
N LEU A 559 2.31 -19.21 27.55
CA LEU A 559 2.35 -18.14 28.57
C LEU A 559 2.14 -16.74 27.98
N ALA A 560 2.63 -16.48 26.77
CA ALA A 560 2.40 -15.22 26.06
C ALA A 560 0.92 -15.04 25.64
N PHE A 561 0.25 -16.15 25.33
CA PHE A 561 -1.15 -16.17 24.91
C PHE A 561 -2.15 -15.89 26.06
N ALA A 562 -1.83 -16.36 27.27
CA ALA A 562 -2.64 -16.08 28.46
C ALA A 562 -2.60 -14.60 28.88
N ALA A 563 -1.42 -13.96 28.77
CA ALA A 563 -1.25 -12.53 29.06
C ALA A 563 -1.98 -11.62 28.07
N TYR A 564 -2.10 -12.03 26.80
CA TYR A 564 -2.83 -11.31 25.76
C TYR A 564 -4.35 -11.31 26.00
N LYS A 565 -4.93 -12.45 26.38
CA LYS A 565 -6.38 -12.57 26.64
C LYS A 565 -6.87 -11.71 27.81
N VAL A 566 -6.06 -11.56 28.86
CA VAL A 566 -6.39 -10.69 30.01
C VAL A 566 -6.41 -9.21 29.60
N LYS A 567 -5.51 -8.80 28.70
CA LYS A 567 -5.40 -7.41 28.23
C LYS A 567 -6.53 -7.03 27.26
N ALA A 568 -6.95 -7.96 26.40
CA ALA A 568 -8.07 -7.77 25.49
C ALA A 568 -9.43 -7.66 26.23
N ALA A 569 -9.63 -8.45 27.27
CA ALA A 569 -10.83 -8.38 28.11
C ALA A 569 -10.94 -7.04 28.87
N ALA A 570 -9.81 -6.51 29.37
CA ALA A 570 -9.77 -5.21 30.04
C ALA A 570 -10.09 -4.05 29.08
N LYS A 571 -9.65 -4.13 27.82
CA LYS A 571 -9.91 -3.11 26.79
C LYS A 571 -11.38 -3.10 26.35
N GLY A 572 -12.01 -4.27 26.18
CA GLY A 572 -13.44 -4.36 25.85
C GLY A 572 -14.37 -3.77 26.92
N ILE A 573 -13.97 -3.83 28.20
CA ILE A 573 -14.71 -3.22 29.31
C ILE A 573 -14.59 -1.69 29.30
N ILE A 574 -13.44 -1.15 28.87
CA ILE A 574 -13.19 0.30 28.79
C ILE A 574 -13.91 0.90 27.57
N ASP A 575 -13.86 0.22 26.43
CA ASP A 575 -14.49 0.71 25.18
C ASP A 575 -16.03 0.71 25.29
N ASP A 576 -16.64 -0.28 25.97
CA ASP A 576 -18.09 -0.30 26.22
C ASP A 576 -18.54 0.78 27.24
N ALA A 577 -17.63 1.22 28.13
CA ALA A 577 -17.88 2.34 29.05
C ALA A 577 -17.79 3.71 28.36
N VAL A 578 -16.91 3.86 27.37
CA VAL A 578 -16.71 5.13 26.62
C VAL A 578 -17.83 5.36 25.61
N VAL A 579 -18.36 4.30 24.98
CA VAL A 579 -19.50 4.40 24.05
C VAL A 579 -20.79 4.78 24.79
N ARG A 580 -20.98 4.36 26.04
CA ARG A 580 -22.18 4.70 26.82
C ARG A 580 -22.15 6.08 27.48
N LEU A 581 -20.99 6.73 27.53
CA LEU A 581 -20.82 8.08 28.09
C LEU A 581 -20.89 9.19 27.02
N SER A 582 -21.11 8.86 25.74
CA SER A 582 -21.03 9.79 24.61
C SER A 582 -22.33 10.01 23.83
N GLN A 583 -23.50 9.66 24.39
CA GLN A 583 -24.80 9.99 23.80
C GLN A 583 -25.55 11.04 24.65
N ASP A 584 -26.02 12.09 23.96
CA ASP A 584 -26.62 13.33 24.47
C ASP A 584 -27.90 13.06 25.32
N PRO A 585 -28.23 13.88 26.35
CA PRO A 585 -29.12 13.50 27.43
C PRO A 585 -30.54 14.08 27.24
N PHE A 586 -31.32 13.61 26.27
CA PHE A 586 -32.76 13.88 26.30
C PHE A 586 -33.53 12.63 25.84
N GLU A 587 -34.46 12.22 26.71
CA GLU A 587 -35.37 11.06 26.61
C GLU A 587 -34.77 9.69 26.95
N LEU A 588 -34.66 9.41 28.25
CA LEU A 588 -34.40 8.05 28.76
C LEU A 588 -35.71 7.35 29.11
N ASP A 589 -36.06 6.40 28.25
CA ASP A 589 -37.03 5.32 28.44
C ASP A 589 -36.76 4.55 29.76
N GLU A 590 -37.81 4.07 30.41
CA GLU A 590 -37.77 3.35 31.70
C GLU A 590 -36.85 2.11 31.62
N GLU A 591 -36.67 1.53 30.44
CA GLU A 591 -35.77 0.40 30.19
C GLU A 591 -34.29 0.74 30.44
N ALA A 592 -33.89 2.00 30.19
CA ALA A 592 -32.53 2.48 30.46
C ALA A 592 -32.31 2.72 31.97
N LYS A 593 -33.34 3.13 32.71
CA LYS A 593 -33.29 3.27 34.18
C LYS A 593 -33.16 1.91 34.86
N GLU A 594 -33.87 0.91 34.36
CA GLU A 594 -33.80 -0.46 34.86
C GLU A 594 -32.43 -1.12 34.55
N SER A 595 -31.92 -0.88 33.34
CA SER A 595 -30.58 -1.31 32.92
C SER A 595 -29.47 -0.66 33.77
N ARG A 596 -29.61 0.62 34.12
CA ARG A 596 -28.70 1.32 35.04
C ARG A 596 -28.73 0.73 36.45
N LYS A 597 -29.92 0.49 37.02
CA LYS A 597 -30.07 -0.18 38.33
C LYS A 597 -29.42 -1.57 38.35
N LYS A 598 -29.51 -2.32 37.23
CA LYS A 598 -28.89 -3.64 37.09
C LYS A 598 -27.36 -3.57 37.02
N ALA A 599 -26.81 -2.58 36.32
CA ALA A 599 -25.37 -2.32 36.27
C ALA A 599 -24.81 -1.91 37.64
N GLU A 600 -25.51 -1.02 38.36
CA GLU A 600 -25.12 -0.59 39.72
C GLU A 600 -25.15 -1.75 40.72
N ARG A 601 -26.15 -2.65 40.64
CA ARG A 601 -26.17 -3.88 41.43
C ARG A 601 -24.96 -4.79 41.13
N ARG A 602 -24.60 -4.97 39.86
CA ARG A 602 -23.44 -5.78 39.45
C ARG A 602 -22.12 -5.18 39.93
N ALA A 603 -21.97 -3.87 39.84
CA ALA A 603 -20.78 -3.16 40.34
C ALA A 603 -20.63 -3.29 41.87
N LYS A 604 -21.72 -3.17 42.63
CA LYS A 604 -21.71 -3.38 44.10
C LYS A 604 -21.34 -4.82 44.46
N VAL A 605 -21.82 -5.81 43.72
CA VAL A 605 -21.45 -7.22 43.94
C VAL A 605 -19.97 -7.45 43.62
N ALA A 606 -19.46 -6.89 42.53
CA ALA A 606 -18.05 -7.02 42.15
C ALA A 606 -17.12 -6.35 43.18
N ALA A 607 -17.46 -5.14 43.64
CA ALA A 607 -16.72 -4.43 44.67
C ALA A 607 -16.73 -5.17 46.02
N SER A 608 -17.89 -5.73 46.40
CA SER A 608 -17.99 -6.58 47.60
C SER A 608 -17.13 -7.84 47.50
N LYS A 609 -17.08 -8.47 46.31
CA LYS A 609 -16.27 -9.67 46.06
C LYS A 609 -14.77 -9.37 46.08
N ALA A 610 -14.35 -8.22 45.50
CA ALA A 610 -12.97 -7.74 45.56
C ALA A 610 -12.54 -7.38 47.00
N ALA A 611 -13.40 -6.69 47.76
CA ALA A 611 -13.13 -6.36 49.16
C ALA A 611 -13.04 -7.61 50.06
N ARG A 612 -13.75 -8.70 49.72
CA ARG A 612 -13.69 -9.98 50.43
C ARG A 612 -12.44 -10.78 50.08
N ALA A 613 -11.94 -10.65 48.85
CA ALA A 613 -10.68 -11.26 48.38
C ALA A 613 -9.43 -10.52 48.89
N ALA A 614 -9.58 -9.26 49.31
CA ALA A 614 -8.49 -8.42 49.82
C ALA A 614 -8.35 -8.42 51.36
N ARG A 615 -9.10 -9.27 52.07
CA ARG A 615 -8.87 -9.49 53.51
C ARG A 615 -7.81 -10.58 53.69
N PRO A 616 -6.82 -10.38 54.58
CA PRO A 616 -5.73 -11.32 54.80
C PRO A 616 -6.19 -12.69 55.29
#